data_AF-A0A846C435-F1
#
_entry.id   AF-A0A846C435-F1
#
_cell.length_a   1.000
_cell.length_b   1.000
_cell.length_c   1.000
_cell.angle_alpha   90.00
_cell.angle_beta   90.00
_cell.angle_gamma   90.00
#
_symmetry.space_group_name_H-M   'P 1'
#
loop_
_entity.id
_entity.type
_entity.pdbx_description
1 polymer ?
#
loop_
_entity_poly.entity_id
_entity_poly.type
_entity_poly.pdbx_seq_one_letter_code
_entity_poly.pdbx_strand_id
1 'polypeptide(L)'
;MEIFNFTDNDSPVRLFQLTGLTEKEAREMLKNRELLDEEKWQELINFYQGNPQWLELVGETIKNLFGGSVAQYLSYQPLFLSDFSHH
;
A
#
# COMPACT_ATOMS: atom_id res chain seq x y z
N MET A 1 -9.50 42.04 -0.39
CA MET A 1 -10.78 41.83 0.33
C MET A 1 -11.59 40.94 -0.59
N GLU A 2 -11.88 39.68 -0.32
CA GLU A 2 -12.14 38.97 0.95
C GLU A 2 -11.41 37.61 0.99
N ILE A 3 -11.21 37.17 2.22
CA ILE A 3 -10.45 36.01 2.69
C ILE A 3 -11.34 34.76 2.74
N PHE A 4 -10.84 33.61 2.30
CA PHE A 4 -11.45 32.31 2.59
C PHE A 4 -10.48 31.48 3.43
N ASN A 5 -10.64 31.56 4.75
CA ASN A 5 -9.88 30.81 5.74
C ASN A 5 -10.61 29.50 6.11
N PHE A 6 -10.42 28.47 5.30
CA PHE A 6 -10.85 27.11 5.68
C PHE A 6 -9.72 26.41 6.41
N THR A 7 -9.61 26.66 7.71
CA THR A 7 -8.98 25.73 8.65
C THR A 7 -10.08 24.85 9.22
N ASP A 8 -10.21 23.64 8.69
CA ASP A 8 -10.76 22.52 9.44
C ASP A 8 -9.98 21.25 9.10
N ASN A 9 -9.91 20.39 10.11
CA ASN A 9 -8.98 19.30 10.32
C ASN A 9 -8.96 18.23 9.21
N ASP A 10 -7.78 17.66 8.99
CA ASP A 10 -7.51 16.36 8.38
C ASP A 10 -7.91 16.14 6.89
N SER A 11 -6.88 16.22 6.04
CA SER A 11 -6.70 15.36 4.86
C SER A 11 -7.78 15.39 3.77
N PRO A 12 -7.61 16.26 2.76
CA PRO A 12 -7.86 15.88 1.39
C PRO A 12 -6.50 15.67 0.75
N VAL A 13 -5.94 14.48 0.96
CA VAL A 13 -4.87 13.95 0.11
C VAL A 13 -5.42 13.98 -1.31
N ARG A 14 -5.11 15.07 -2.03
CA ARG A 14 -5.32 15.21 -3.46
C ARG A 14 -4.33 14.29 -4.16
N LEU A 15 -4.54 12.99 -4.01
CA LEU A 15 -3.88 11.93 -4.76
C LEU A 15 -4.90 11.18 -5.62
N PHE A 16 -5.87 11.91 -6.14
CA PHE A 16 -6.41 11.63 -7.46
C PHE A 16 -5.71 12.66 -8.34
N GLN A 17 -4.76 12.32 -9.20
CA GLN A 17 -5.11 12.14 -10.61
C GLN A 17 -3.95 11.67 -11.51
N LEU A 18 -2.76 11.39 -10.98
CA LEU A 18 -1.66 10.87 -11.80
C LEU A 18 -1.04 9.63 -11.13
N THR A 19 -1.38 8.46 -11.69
CA THR A 19 -0.55 7.23 -11.62
C THR A 19 -0.33 6.54 -10.27
N GLY A 20 -1.38 6.27 -9.47
CA GLY A 20 -1.25 5.35 -8.33
C GLY A 20 -2.35 5.53 -7.28
N LEU A 21 -2.97 4.43 -6.87
CA LEU A 21 -3.92 4.30 -5.78
C LEU A 21 -3.32 4.90 -4.49
N THR A 22 -4.13 5.65 -3.72
CA THR A 22 -3.69 6.21 -2.45
C THR A 22 -3.33 5.11 -1.45
N GLU A 23 -2.33 5.31 -0.59
CA GLU A 23 -1.94 4.31 0.44
C GLU A 23 -3.15 3.84 1.26
N LYS A 24 -4.06 4.75 1.60
CA LYS A 24 -5.30 4.42 2.31
C LYS A 24 -6.19 3.48 1.50
N GLU A 25 -6.46 3.79 0.24
CA GLU A 25 -7.28 2.95 -0.64
C GLU A 25 -6.63 1.58 -0.85
N ALA A 26 -5.31 1.54 -1.01
CA ALA A 26 -4.56 0.31 -1.12
C ALA A 26 -4.67 -0.54 0.15
N ARG A 27 -4.54 0.06 1.34
CA ARG A 27 -4.77 -0.63 2.63
C ARG A 27 -6.20 -1.13 2.75
N GLU A 28 -7.20 -0.37 2.32
CA GLU A 28 -8.60 -0.83 2.33
C GLU A 28 -8.83 -2.03 1.40
N MET A 29 -8.18 -2.06 0.22
CA MET A 29 -8.22 -3.22 -0.68
C MET A 29 -7.57 -4.46 -0.04
N LEU A 30 -6.39 -4.29 0.56
CA LEU A 30 -5.68 -5.38 1.26
C LEU A 30 -6.51 -5.91 2.45
N LYS A 31 -7.17 -5.00 3.18
CA LYS A 31 -8.09 -5.32 4.27
C LYS A 31 -9.32 -6.09 3.80
N ASN A 32 -9.93 -5.66 2.69
CA ASN A 32 -11.06 -6.37 2.08
C ASN A 32 -10.68 -7.79 1.65
N ARG A 33 -9.41 -8.00 1.27
CA ARG A 33 -8.89 -9.33 0.91
C ARG A 33 -8.54 -10.21 2.11
N GLU A 34 -8.72 -9.74 3.35
CA GLU A 34 -8.38 -10.48 4.57
C GLU A 34 -6.89 -10.83 4.64
N LEU A 35 -6.04 -9.94 4.15
CA LEU A 35 -4.60 -10.08 4.32
C LEU A 35 -4.20 -9.83 5.78
N LEU A 36 -3.08 -10.42 6.18
CA LEU A 36 -2.49 -10.28 7.51
C LEU A 36 -1.31 -9.32 7.45
N ASP A 37 -0.72 -9.02 8.59
CA ASP A 37 0.49 -8.21 8.71
C ASP A 37 0.28 -6.77 8.18
N GLU A 38 -0.67 -6.03 8.77
CA GLU A 38 -1.01 -4.65 8.39
C GLU A 38 0.21 -3.71 8.42
N GLU A 39 1.15 -3.95 9.33
CA GLU A 39 2.44 -3.25 9.40
C GLU A 39 3.26 -3.36 8.10
N LYS A 40 3.10 -4.47 7.37
CA LYS A 40 3.81 -4.77 6.12
C LYS A 40 3.07 -4.30 4.89
N TRP A 41 1.81 -3.88 5.02
CA TRP A 41 1.04 -3.36 3.90
C TRP A 41 1.66 -2.08 3.35
N GLN A 42 2.23 -1.23 4.20
CA GLN A 42 2.92 -0.03 3.75
C GLN A 42 4.12 -0.36 2.85
N GLU A 43 4.92 -1.37 3.21
CA GLU A 43 6.02 -1.84 2.36
C GLU A 43 5.51 -2.37 1.03
N LEU A 44 4.45 -3.18 1.04
CA LEU A 44 3.84 -3.74 -0.16
C LEU A 44 3.34 -2.63 -1.10
N ILE A 45 2.64 -1.63 -0.55
CA ILE A 45 2.08 -0.51 -1.29
C ILE A 45 3.19 0.36 -1.89
N ASN A 46 4.22 0.67 -1.10
CA ASN A 46 5.39 1.39 -1.58
C ASN A 46 6.13 0.63 -2.67
N PHE A 47 6.26 -0.70 -2.53
CA PHE A 47 6.90 -1.56 -3.52
C PHE A 47 6.19 -1.51 -4.88
N TYR A 48 4.87 -1.59 -4.86
CA TYR A 48 4.06 -1.49 -6.08
C TYR A 48 3.73 -0.05 -6.49
N GLN A 49 4.31 0.96 -5.81
CA GLN A 49 4.06 2.38 -6.04
C GLN A 49 2.57 2.74 -6.04
N GLY A 50 1.78 2.06 -5.21
CA GLY A 50 0.33 2.20 -5.19
C GLY A 50 -0.35 1.75 -6.49
N ASN A 51 0.24 0.87 -7.31
CA ASN A 51 -0.44 0.41 -8.51
C ASN A 51 -1.57 -0.59 -8.15
N PRO A 52 -2.85 -0.22 -8.37
CA PRO A 52 -3.99 -1.01 -7.91
C PRO A 52 -4.03 -2.41 -8.54
N GLN A 53 -3.67 -2.52 -9.82
CA GLN A 53 -3.70 -3.80 -10.53
C GLN A 53 -2.68 -4.80 -9.96
N TRP A 54 -1.49 -4.32 -9.60
CA TRP A 54 -0.46 -5.16 -9.00
C TRP A 54 -0.81 -5.54 -7.58
N LEU A 55 -1.32 -4.59 -6.78
CA LEU A 55 -1.80 -4.84 -5.43
C LEU A 55 -2.95 -5.85 -5.39
N GLU A 56 -3.84 -5.81 -6.39
CA GLU A 56 -4.92 -6.78 -6.53
C GLU A 56 -4.39 -8.19 -6.81
N LEU A 57 -3.52 -8.34 -7.81
CA LEU A 57 -2.87 -9.60 -8.19
C LEU A 57 -2.04 -10.19 -7.04
N VAL A 58 -1.26 -9.34 -6.38
CA VAL A 58 -0.40 -9.73 -5.26
C VAL A 58 -1.23 -10.06 -4.05
N GLY A 59 -2.26 -9.28 -3.73
CA GLY A 59 -3.17 -9.59 -2.63
C GLY A 59 -3.85 -10.94 -2.84
N GLU A 60 -4.26 -11.27 -4.07
CA GLU A 60 -4.77 -12.59 -4.40
C GLU A 60 -3.72 -13.70 -4.24
N THR A 61 -2.52 -13.44 -4.72
CA THR A 61 -1.39 -14.38 -4.65
C THR A 61 -1.01 -14.66 -3.20
N ILE A 62 -0.92 -13.63 -2.36
CA ILE A 62 -0.63 -13.75 -0.92
C ILE A 62 -1.73 -14.57 -0.23
N LYS A 63 -3.00 -14.28 -0.52
CA LYS A 63 -4.11 -15.03 0.05
C LYS A 63 -4.07 -16.52 -0.34
N ASN A 64 -3.87 -16.81 -1.62
CA ASN A 64 -3.92 -18.19 -2.14
C ASN A 64 -2.65 -19.00 -1.81
N LEU A 65 -1.47 -18.40 -1.90
CA LEU A 65 -0.18 -19.10 -1.72
C LEU A 65 0.34 -19.04 -0.29
N PHE A 66 0.10 -17.93 0.42
CA PHE A 66 0.65 -17.65 1.76
C PHE A 66 -0.45 -17.57 2.84
N GLY A 67 -1.69 -17.95 2.51
CA GLY A 67 -2.82 -17.93 3.45
C GLY A 67 -3.17 -16.52 3.95
N GLY A 68 -2.76 -15.49 3.23
CA GLY A 68 -2.97 -14.09 3.61
C GLY A 68 -1.78 -13.45 4.33
N SER A 69 -0.72 -14.18 4.67
CA SER A 69 0.44 -13.57 5.34
C SER A 69 1.32 -12.76 4.39
N VAL A 70 1.25 -11.43 4.55
CA VAL A 70 2.08 -10.49 3.80
C VAL A 70 3.53 -10.56 4.29
N ALA A 71 3.77 -10.81 5.58
CA ALA A 71 5.11 -10.98 6.13
C ALA A 71 5.82 -12.20 5.53
N GLN A 72 5.09 -13.29 5.28
CA GLN A 72 5.65 -14.49 4.67
C GLN A 72 6.01 -14.23 3.20
N TYR A 73 5.16 -13.53 2.45
CA TYR A 73 5.46 -13.10 1.08
C TYR A 73 6.68 -12.16 1.01
N LEU A 74 6.72 -11.14 1.87
CA LEU A 74 7.85 -10.22 1.99
C LEU A 74 9.09 -10.87 2.61
N SER A 75 9.02 -12.06 3.21
CA SER A 75 10.18 -12.86 3.64
C SER A 75 10.75 -13.72 2.52
N TYR A 76 9.96 -14.02 1.48
CA TYR A 76 10.42 -14.71 0.27
C TYR A 76 10.95 -13.74 -0.80
N GLN A 77 10.36 -12.54 -0.92
CA GLN A 77 10.85 -11.49 -1.82
C GLN A 77 12.03 -10.60 -1.35
N PRO A 78 12.46 -10.55 -0.08
CA PRO A 78 13.40 -9.54 0.40
C PRO A 78 14.83 -9.82 -0.05
N LEU A 79 15.07 -10.94 -0.77
CA LEU A 79 16.28 -11.16 -1.56
C LEU A 79 16.52 -10.03 -2.58
N PHE A 80 15.50 -9.26 -2.95
CA PHE A 80 15.61 -8.06 -3.78
C PHE A 80 15.77 -6.74 -2.99
N LEU A 81 15.60 -6.78 -1.65
CA LEU A 81 15.59 -5.61 -0.75
C LEU A 81 16.90 -5.43 0.03
N SER A 82 17.80 -6.41 0.05
CA SER A 82 19.11 -6.23 0.70
C SER A 82 20.01 -5.17 0.05
N ASP A 83 19.66 -4.64 -1.12
CA ASP A 83 20.45 -3.61 -1.81
C ASP A 83 20.12 -2.17 -1.35
N PHE A 84 18.92 -1.88 -0.84
CA PHE A 84 18.49 -0.49 -0.60
C PHE A 84 18.68 0.02 0.84
N SER A 85 19.20 -0.79 1.76
CA SER A 85 19.43 -0.38 3.16
C SER A 85 20.82 0.21 3.44
N HIS A 86 21.58 0.60 2.41
CA HIS A 86 22.86 1.28 2.63
C HIS A 86 23.12 2.39 1.60
N HIS A 87 22.46 3.54 1.76
CA HIS A 87 23.12 4.85 1.62
C HIS A 87 22.31 5.97 2.28
#